data_AF-A0A2E9BGE6-F1
#
_entry.id   AF-A0A2E9BGE6-F1
#
_cell.length_a   1.000
_cell.length_b   1.000
_cell.length_c   1.000
_cell.angle_alpha   90.00
_cell.angle_beta   90.00
_cell.angle_gamma   90.00
#
_symmetry.space_group_name_H-M   'P 1'
#
loop_
_entity.id
_entity.type
_entity.pdbx_description
1 polymer ?
#
loop_
_entity_poly.entity_id
_entity_poly.type
_entity_poly.pdbx_seq_one_letter_code
_entity_poly.pdbx_strand_id
1 'polypeptide(L)'
;MGFKEIASFVKIEHTLFSLPFVFIGAYMAGDPTVMQLIWILVAAVGARGLAMGLNRIIDKDIDAANPRTAGRHLASGTMSMKTAWTLCAVFLAMLLLGAGMLNPLCLYLSPIPVLAFVIYPYLKRFTWLCHWWLGVCLGL
;
A
#
# COMPACT_ATOMS: atom_id res chain seq x y z
N MET A 1 -17.39 -6.44 12.13
CA MET A 1 -16.61 -5.30 11.63
C MET A 1 -17.38 -4.65 10.50
N GLY A 2 -17.74 -3.38 10.69
CA GLY A 2 -18.54 -2.64 9.71
C GLY A 2 -17.70 -2.16 8.53
N PHE A 3 -18.34 -1.99 7.37
CA PHE A 3 -17.72 -1.48 6.14
C PHE A 3 -16.97 -0.15 6.35
N LYS A 4 -17.45 0.69 7.29
CA LYS A 4 -16.80 1.95 7.70
C LYS A 4 -15.43 1.76 8.36
N GLU A 5 -15.23 0.69 9.12
CA GLU A 5 -13.96 0.43 9.82
C GLU A 5 -12.89 -0.04 8.82
N ILE A 6 -13.29 -0.83 7.82
CA ILE A 6 -12.42 -1.27 6.72
C ILE A 6 -12.06 -0.08 5.82
N ALA A 7 -13.02 0.79 5.47
CA ALA A 7 -12.76 2.01 4.69
C ALA A 7 -11.84 3.01 5.43
N SER A 8 -12.03 3.18 6.74
CA SER A 8 -11.14 3.95 7.63
C SER A 8 -9.73 3.35 7.69
N PHE A 9 -9.63 2.01 7.72
CA PHE A 9 -8.36 1.31 7.76
C PHE A 9 -7.55 1.57 6.48
N VAL A 10 -8.20 1.51 5.33
CA VAL A 10 -7.61 1.71 4.00
C VAL A 10 -7.33 3.18 3.70
N LYS A 11 -7.93 4.13 4.44
CA LYS A 11 -7.81 5.57 4.19
C LYS A 11 -7.94 5.88 2.69
N ILE A 12 -9.13 5.64 2.14
CA ILE A 12 -9.48 5.87 0.73
C ILE A 12 -8.99 7.24 0.24
N GLU A 13 -9.00 8.24 1.12
CA GLU A 13 -8.46 9.59 0.91
C GLU A 13 -7.01 9.59 0.41
N HIS A 14 -6.11 8.80 1.01
CA HIS A 14 -4.71 8.75 0.59
C HIS A 14 -4.51 8.05 -0.75
N THR A 15 -5.36 7.08 -1.07
CA THR A 15 -5.34 6.45 -2.38
C THR A 15 -5.74 7.46 -3.45
N LEU A 16 -6.79 8.27 -3.19
CA LEU A 16 -7.25 9.33 -4.09
C LEU A 16 -6.13 10.34 -4.42
N PHE A 17 -5.35 10.76 -3.42
CA PHE A 17 -4.23 11.69 -3.64
C PHE A 17 -3.05 11.08 -4.41
N SER A 18 -2.96 9.75 -4.48
CA SER A 18 -1.92 9.07 -5.26
C SER A 18 -2.29 8.81 -6.72
N LEU A 19 -3.59 8.82 -7.05
CA LEU A 19 -4.09 8.53 -8.40
C LEU A 19 -3.53 9.47 -9.49
N PRO A 20 -3.39 10.79 -9.27
CA PRO A 20 -2.82 11.67 -10.28
C PRO A 20 -1.42 11.23 -10.72
N PHE A 21 -0.54 10.84 -9.79
CA PHE A 21 0.82 10.38 -10.11
C PHE A 21 0.82 9.10 -10.94
N VAL A 22 -0.05 8.17 -10.58
CA VAL A 22 -0.18 6.88 -11.27
C VAL A 22 -0.72 7.09 -12.71
N PHE A 23 -1.73 7.94 -12.87
CA PHE A 23 -2.28 8.23 -14.20
C PHE A 23 -1.33 9.07 -15.05
N ILE A 24 -0.61 10.04 -14.48
CA ILE A 24 0.45 10.76 -15.20
C ILE A 24 1.49 9.76 -15.73
N GLY A 25 1.94 8.81 -14.90
CA GLY A 25 2.86 7.76 -15.35
C GLY A 25 2.29 6.91 -16.50
N ALA A 26 1.01 6.57 -16.44
CA ALA A 26 0.33 5.81 -17.51
C ALA A 26 0.29 6.58 -18.83
N TYR A 27 -0.07 7.86 -18.80
CA TYR A 27 -0.10 8.73 -19.99
C TYR A 27 1.29 9.12 -20.50
N MET A 28 2.30 9.15 -19.62
CA MET A 28 3.69 9.33 -20.04
C MET A 28 4.26 8.10 -20.76
N ALA A 29 3.78 6.91 -20.42
CA ALA A 29 4.19 5.66 -21.07
C ALA A 29 3.55 5.47 -22.46
N GLY A 30 2.47 6.18 -22.77
CA GLY A 30 1.75 6.12 -24.04
C GLY A 30 0.28 6.50 -23.89
N ASP A 31 -0.58 6.02 -24.77
CA ASP A 31 -2.03 6.23 -24.70
C ASP A 31 -2.72 5.03 -24.04
N PRO A 32 -2.95 5.04 -22.71
CA PRO A 32 -3.58 3.91 -22.03
C PRO A 32 -5.06 3.80 -22.42
N THR A 33 -5.49 2.58 -22.73
CA THR A 33 -6.91 2.27 -22.89
C THR A 33 -7.65 2.43 -21.56
N VAL A 34 -8.97 2.66 -21.62
CA VAL A 34 -9.83 2.73 -20.41
C VAL A 34 -9.68 1.47 -19.55
N MET A 35 -9.53 0.29 -20.18
CA MET A 35 -9.33 -0.95 -19.45
C MET A 35 -7.99 -0.99 -18.70
N GLN A 36 -6.91 -0.49 -19.33
CA GLN A 36 -5.62 -0.35 -18.65
C GLN A 36 -5.72 0.62 -17.47
N LEU A 37 -6.43 1.74 -17.61
CA LEU A 37 -6.64 2.67 -16.50
C LEU A 37 -7.37 2.02 -15.32
N ILE A 38 -8.35 1.14 -15.58
CA ILE A 38 -9.05 0.37 -14.54
C ILE A 38 -8.09 -0.59 -13.84
N TRP A 39 -7.29 -1.36 -14.58
CA TRP A 39 -6.34 -2.30 -13.98
C TRP A 39 -5.22 -1.60 -13.22
N ILE A 40 -4.76 -0.44 -13.70
CA ILE A 40 -3.83 0.44 -13.02
C ILE A 40 -4.44 0.93 -11.70
N LEU A 41 -5.71 1.34 -11.69
CA LEU A 41 -6.41 1.75 -10.48
C LEU A 41 -6.49 0.59 -9.46
N VAL A 42 -6.85 -0.61 -9.90
CA VAL A 42 -6.89 -1.81 -9.04
C VAL A 42 -5.51 -2.11 -8.45
N ALA A 43 -4.46 -2.06 -9.27
CA ALA A 43 -3.08 -2.27 -8.84
C ALA A 43 -2.63 -1.21 -7.83
N ALA A 44 -2.94 0.07 -8.08
CA ALA A 44 -2.58 1.19 -7.20
C ALA A 44 -3.29 1.11 -5.84
N VAL A 45 -4.58 0.77 -5.83
CA VAL A 45 -5.34 0.55 -4.59
C VAL A 45 -4.74 -0.64 -3.81
N GLY A 46 -4.39 -1.72 -4.51
CA GLY A 46 -3.70 -2.88 -3.94
C GLY A 46 -2.37 -2.52 -3.31
N ALA A 47 -1.47 -1.87 -4.07
CA ALA A 47 -0.16 -1.44 -3.60
C ALA A 47 -0.26 -0.54 -2.35
N ARG A 48 -1.15 0.46 -2.37
CA ARG A 48 -1.35 1.37 -1.25
C ARG A 48 -1.90 0.69 -0.02
N GLY A 49 -2.93 -0.15 -0.19
CA GLY A 49 -3.52 -0.92 0.90
C GLY A 49 -2.51 -1.86 1.54
N LEU A 50 -1.71 -2.55 0.71
CA LEU A 50 -0.64 -3.43 1.16
C LEU A 50 0.44 -2.67 1.93
N ALA A 51 0.94 -1.56 1.39
CA ALA A 51 1.96 -0.74 2.04
C ALA A 51 1.49 -0.23 3.42
N MET A 52 0.26 0.26 3.52
CA MET A 52 -0.31 0.71 4.81
C MET A 52 -0.54 -0.44 5.79
N GLY A 53 -1.01 -1.59 5.29
CA GLY A 53 -1.23 -2.79 6.10
C GLY A 53 0.07 -3.31 6.69
N LEU A 54 1.09 -3.53 5.85
CA LEU A 54 2.42 -3.97 6.28
C LEU A 54 3.06 -3.00 7.26
N ASN A 55 2.94 -1.70 6.99
CA ASN A 55 3.46 -0.67 7.87
C ASN A 55 2.86 -0.74 9.29
N ARG A 56 1.54 -0.92 9.40
CA ARG A 56 0.85 -1.05 10.71
C ARG A 56 1.09 -2.40 11.39
N ILE A 57 1.31 -3.46 10.61
CA ILE A 57 1.65 -4.79 11.12
C ILE A 57 3.06 -4.78 11.73
N ILE A 58 4.05 -4.27 11.00
CA ILE A 58 5.46 -4.29 11.41
C ILE A 58 5.73 -3.31 12.55
N ASP A 59 5.05 -2.17 12.57
CA ASP A 59 5.20 -1.15 13.61
C ASP A 59 4.20 -1.30 14.76
N LYS A 60 3.43 -2.39 14.85
CA LYS A 60 2.37 -2.58 15.86
C LYS A 60 2.82 -2.29 17.29
N ASP A 61 3.91 -2.92 17.73
CA ASP A 61 4.37 -2.82 19.13
C ASP A 61 4.95 -1.42 19.43
N ILE A 62 5.58 -0.81 18.42
CA ILE A 62 6.10 0.56 18.50
C ILE A 62 4.94 1.57 18.54
N ASP A 63 3.93 1.36 17.69
CA ASP A 63 2.74 2.19 17.62
C ASP A 63 1.95 2.14 18.93
N ALA A 64 1.91 0.99 19.61
CA ALA A 64 1.27 0.81 20.91
C ALA A 64 2.04 1.52 22.04
N ALA A 65 3.37 1.54 22.00
CA ALA A 65 4.20 2.25 22.97
C ALA A 65 4.18 3.77 22.81
N ASN A 66 3.76 4.29 21.65
CA ASN A 66 3.76 5.72 21.38
C ASN A 66 2.38 6.35 21.66
N PRO A 67 2.28 7.32 22.59
CA PRO A 67 1.01 7.97 22.97
C PRO A 67 0.22 8.55 21.79
N ARG A 68 0.91 8.99 20.73
CA ARG A 68 0.28 9.56 19.54
C ARG A 68 -0.37 8.52 18.64
N THR A 69 0.11 7.28 18.65
CA THR A 69 -0.32 6.22 17.72
C THR A 69 -0.96 5.02 18.41
N ALA A 70 -1.01 5.02 19.73
CA ALA A 70 -1.64 3.98 20.54
C ALA A 70 -3.11 3.74 20.18
N GLY A 71 -3.82 4.76 19.69
CA GLY A 71 -5.21 4.64 19.23
C GLY A 71 -5.42 3.96 17.87
N ARG A 72 -4.36 3.54 17.15
CA ARG A 72 -4.49 2.86 15.85
C ARG A 72 -5.10 1.48 16.03
N HIS A 73 -5.95 1.06 15.09
CA HIS A 73 -6.72 -0.20 15.15
C HIS A 73 -5.92 -1.47 15.55
N LEU A 74 -4.68 -1.59 15.07
CA LEU A 74 -3.78 -2.71 15.38
C LEU A 74 -3.07 -2.54 16.73
N ALA A 75 -2.76 -1.30 17.12
CA ALA A 75 -2.06 -0.95 18.35
C ALA A 75 -3.01 -0.94 19.57
N SER A 76 -4.26 -0.53 19.38
CA SER A 76 -5.33 -0.53 20.39
C SER A 76 -6.00 -1.91 20.55
N GLY A 77 -5.64 -2.89 19.72
CA GLY A 77 -6.23 -4.24 19.75
C GLY A 77 -7.67 -4.33 19.21
N THR A 78 -8.23 -3.25 18.67
CA THR A 78 -9.59 -3.26 18.10
C THR A 78 -9.70 -4.08 16.82
N MET A 79 -8.58 -4.35 16.14
CA MET A 79 -8.50 -5.25 14.99
C MET A 79 -7.59 -6.44 15.27
N SER A 80 -8.05 -7.64 14.91
CA SER A 80 -7.26 -8.85 15.04
C SER A 80 -6.09 -8.88 14.05
N MET A 81 -4.96 -9.46 14.48
CA MET A 81 -3.79 -9.67 13.62
C MET A 81 -4.12 -10.52 12.38
N LYS A 82 -5.02 -11.50 12.54
CA LYS A 82 -5.50 -12.33 11.43
C LYS A 82 -6.22 -11.48 10.38
N THR A 83 -7.11 -10.58 10.79
CA THR A 83 -7.80 -9.66 9.89
C THR A 83 -6.83 -8.75 9.14
N ALA A 84 -5.80 -8.23 9.83
CA ALA A 84 -4.76 -7.41 9.19
C ALA A 84 -4.03 -8.16 8.07
N TRP A 85 -3.60 -9.40 8.35
CA TRP A 85 -2.92 -10.24 7.36
C TRP A 85 -3.85 -10.65 6.22
N THR A 86 -5.12 -10.98 6.50
CA THR A 86 -6.12 -11.26 5.46
C THR A 86 -6.30 -10.07 4.53
N LEU A 87 -6.41 -8.84 5.07
CA LEU A 87 -6.50 -7.63 4.25
C LEU A 87 -5.24 -7.42 3.41
N CYS A 88 -4.04 -7.63 3.98
CA CYS A 88 -2.80 -7.55 3.22
C CYS A 88 -2.75 -8.58 2.08
N ALA A 89 -3.23 -9.81 2.32
CA ALA A 89 -3.32 -10.83 1.27
C ALA A 89 -4.28 -10.42 0.14
N VAL A 90 -5.43 -9.82 0.49
CA VAL A 90 -6.37 -9.27 -0.50
C VAL A 90 -5.73 -8.15 -1.31
N PHE A 91 -5.04 -7.21 -0.66
CA PHE A 91 -4.35 -6.11 -1.36
C PHE A 91 -3.19 -6.58 -2.24
N LEU A 92 -2.44 -7.57 -1.79
CA LEU A 92 -1.43 -8.23 -2.61
C LEU A 92 -2.05 -8.90 -3.83
N ALA A 93 -3.17 -9.61 -3.67
CA ALA A 93 -3.88 -10.21 -4.79
C ALA A 93 -4.36 -9.14 -5.78
N MET A 94 -4.90 -8.01 -5.31
CA MET A 94 -5.29 -6.88 -6.18
C MET A 94 -4.09 -6.34 -6.97
N LEU A 95 -2.94 -6.18 -6.33
CA LEU A 95 -1.71 -5.74 -6.99
C LEU A 95 -1.27 -6.73 -8.08
N LEU A 96 -1.18 -8.03 -7.75
CA LEU A 96 -0.72 -9.06 -8.68
C LEU A 96 -1.69 -9.26 -9.84
N LEU A 97 -3.00 -9.25 -9.59
CA LEU A 97 -4.03 -9.36 -10.63
C LEU A 97 -4.02 -8.12 -11.53
N GLY A 98 -3.97 -6.92 -10.95
CA GLY A 98 -3.87 -5.68 -11.73
C GLY A 98 -2.61 -5.65 -12.60
N ALA A 99 -1.45 -6.02 -12.03
CA ALA A 99 -0.20 -6.09 -12.77
C ALA A 99 -0.23 -7.15 -13.89
N GLY A 100 -0.78 -8.34 -13.62
CA GLY A 100 -0.89 -9.42 -14.60
C GLY A 100 -1.85 -9.12 -15.75
N MET A 101 -2.89 -8.33 -15.52
CA MET A 101 -3.83 -7.89 -16.57
C MET A 101 -3.28 -6.73 -17.41
N LEU A 102 -2.25 -6.03 -16.93
CA LEU A 102 -1.59 -4.97 -17.69
C LEU A 102 -0.58 -5.53 -18.68
N ASN A 103 0.43 -6.24 -18.19
CA ASN A 103 1.38 -6.98 -19.01
C ASN A 103 2.21 -7.95 -18.14
N PRO A 104 2.88 -8.94 -18.76
CA PRO A 104 3.77 -9.87 -18.03
C PRO A 104 4.95 -9.17 -17.34
N LEU A 105 5.41 -8.03 -17.88
CA LEU A 105 6.54 -7.28 -17.33
C LEU A 105 6.21 -6.63 -15.98
N CYS A 106 5.04 -6.01 -15.85
CA CYS A 106 4.51 -5.42 -14.62
C CYS A 106 4.34 -6.50 -13.55
N LEU A 107 3.86 -7.69 -13.94
CA LEU A 107 3.79 -8.82 -13.01
C LEU A 107 5.17 -9.25 -12.54
N TYR A 108 6.16 -9.33 -13.45
CA TYR A 108 7.53 -9.68 -13.11
C TYR A 108 8.20 -8.64 -12.19
N LEU A 109 7.88 -7.35 -12.38
CA LEU A 109 8.39 -6.25 -11.57
C LEU A 109 7.62 -6.03 -10.26
N SER A 110 6.41 -6.59 -10.12
CA SER A 110 5.55 -6.44 -8.94
C SER A 110 6.19 -6.81 -7.58
N PRO A 111 7.17 -7.74 -7.47
CA PRO A 111 7.87 -7.98 -6.22
C PRO A 111 8.71 -6.79 -5.73
N ILE A 112 9.16 -5.91 -6.63
CA ILE A 112 10.04 -4.78 -6.29
C ILE A 112 9.31 -3.78 -5.37
N PRO A 113 8.12 -3.23 -5.73
CA PRO A 113 7.33 -2.40 -4.82
C PRO A 113 7.01 -3.10 -3.49
N VAL A 114 6.64 -4.39 -3.54
CA VAL A 114 6.30 -5.17 -2.35
C VAL A 114 7.47 -5.23 -1.37
N LEU A 115 8.69 -5.50 -1.87
CA LEU A 115 9.91 -5.48 -1.06
C LEU A 115 10.18 -4.09 -0.49
N ALA A 116 10.02 -3.03 -1.30
CA ALA A 116 10.19 -1.66 -0.84
C ALA A 116 9.23 -1.29 0.31
N PHE A 117 7.98 -1.79 0.26
CA PHE A 117 6.98 -1.61 1.31
C PHE A 117 7.33 -2.35 2.61
N VAL A 118 7.95 -3.52 2.51
CA VAL A 118 8.45 -4.27 3.68
C VAL A 118 9.66 -3.59 4.30
N ILE A 119 10.58 -3.06 3.50
CA ILE A 119 11.82 -2.42 3.97
C ILE A 119 11.54 -1.08 4.67
N TYR A 120 10.59 -0.30 4.15
CA TYR A 120 10.32 1.06 4.64
C TYR A 120 10.06 1.16 6.16
N PRO A 121 9.20 0.32 6.78
CA PRO A 121 9.00 0.27 8.23
C PRO A 121 10.29 0.13 9.05
N TYR A 122 11.21 -0.71 8.59
CA TYR A 122 12.50 -0.91 9.25
C TYR A 122 13.42 0.29 9.03
N LEU A 123 13.44 0.86 7.83
CA LEU A 123 14.34 1.96 7.50
C LEU A 123 14.08 3.21 8.36
N LYS A 124 12.81 3.44 8.74
CA LYS A 124 12.41 4.49 9.68
C LYS A 124 13.07 4.38 11.06
N ARG A 125 13.53 3.19 11.45
CA ARG A 125 14.15 2.94 12.76
C ARG A 125 15.64 3.27 12.78
N PHE A 126 16.31 3.12 11.63
CA PHE A 126 17.77 3.18 11.55
C PHE A 126 18.29 4.47 10.91
N THR A 127 17.54 5.08 9.98
CA THR A 127 18.08 6.18 9.18
C THR A 127 17.03 7.27 8.88
N TRP A 128 17.49 8.52 8.79
CA TRP A 128 16.69 9.65 8.30
C TRP A 128 16.42 9.57 6.78
N LEU A 129 17.19 8.74 6.06
CA LEU A 129 17.00 8.42 4.64
C LEU A 129 15.68 7.70 4.35
N CYS A 130 14.93 7.30 5.39
CA CYS A 130 13.57 6.81 5.24
C CYS A 130 12.64 7.77 4.49
N HIS A 131 12.89 9.09 4.51
CA HIS A 131 12.13 10.07 3.73
C HIS A 131 12.41 9.96 2.23
N TRP A 132 13.68 9.73 1.85
CA TRP A 132 14.05 9.45 0.46
C TRP A 132 13.45 8.13 0.00
N TRP A 133 13.51 7.10 0.84
CA TRP A 133 12.91 5.80 0.56
C TRP A 133 11.38 5.88 0.40
N LEU A 134 10.71 6.71 1.20
CA LEU A 134 9.28 6.97 1.03
C LEU A 134 8.97 7.60 -0.34
N GLY A 135 9.85 8.50 -0.82
CA GLY A 135 9.77 9.05 -2.17
C GLY A 135 9.96 7.97 -3.25
N VAL A 136 10.91 7.06 -3.06
CA VAL A 136 11.10 5.89 -3.96
C VAL A 136 9.85 5.02 -3.99
N CYS A 137 9.24 4.71 -2.83
CA CYS A 137 7.99 3.96 -2.75
C CYS A 137 6.79 4.67 -3.40
N LEU A 138 6.86 5.98 -3.61
CA LEU A 138 5.84 6.75 -4.34
C LEU A 138 6.06 6.70 -5.85
N GLY A 139 7.32 6.65 -6.29
CA GLY A 139 7.69 6.60 -7.70
C GLY A 139 7.66 5.21 -8.33
N LEU A 140 7.81 4.16 -7.51
CA LEU A 140 7.61 2.75 -7.88
C LEU A 140 6.13 2.39 -7.94
#